data_AF-A0A497IDS7-F1
#
_entry.id   AF-A0A497IDS7-F1
#
_cell.length_a   1.000
_cell.length_b   1.000
_cell.length_c   1.000
_cell.angle_alpha   90.00
_cell.angle_beta   90.00
_cell.angle_gamma   90.00
#
_symmetry.space_group_name_H-M   'P 1'
#
loop_
_entity.id
_entity.type
_entity.pdbx_description
1 polymer ?
#
loop_
_entity_poly.entity_id
_entity_poly.type
_entity_poly.pdbx_seq_one_letter_code
_entity_poly.pdbx_strand_id
1 'polypeptide(L)' 'MEIVYDPSVDALTIRFVKERVECEVIRLNDQVAVDIGPGERIVAIEVLDASELVPGIKEGKVSLKNLALAAES' A
#
# COMPACT_ATOMS: atom_id res chain seq x y z
N MET A 1 -10.02 1.35 2.68
CA MET A 1 -8.65 0.89 2.43
C MET A 1 -8.62 0.21 1.08
N GLU A 2 -7.58 0.44 0.29
CA GLU A 2 -7.38 -0.19 -1.00
C GLU A 2 -5.97 -0.79 -1.05
N ILE A 3 -5.84 -1.98 -1.61
CA ILE A 3 -4.55 -2.62 -1.89
C ILE A 3 -4.46 -2.68 -3.40
N VAL A 4 -3.52 -1.92 -3.97
CA VAL A 4 -3.39 -1.73 -5.41
C VAL A 4 -2.01 -2.18 -5.83
N TYR A 5 -1.95 -3.15 -6.74
CA TYR A 5 -0.71 -3.57 -7.38
C TYR A 5 -0.72 -3.10 -8.83
N ASP A 6 0.30 -2.36 -9.24
CA ASP A 6 0.54 -1.96 -10.63
C ASP A 6 1.65 -2.85 -11.23
N PRO A 7 1.30 -3.84 -12.06
CA PRO A 7 2.28 -4.74 -12.66
C PRO A 7 3.18 -4.06 -13.70
N SER A 8 2.84 -2.86 -14.18
CA SER A 8 3.67 -2.14 -15.17
C SER A 8 4.96 -1.58 -14.59
N VAL A 9 4.96 -1.33 -13.27
CA VAL A 9 6.10 -0.78 -12.51
C VAL A 9 6.51 -1.67 -11.34
N ASP A 10 5.90 -2.86 -11.21
CA ASP A 10 6.11 -3.81 -10.10
C ASP A 10 5.98 -3.15 -8.72
N ALA A 11 4.93 -2.34 -8.53
CA ALA A 11 4.71 -1.57 -7.30
C ALA A 11 3.37 -1.89 -6.65
N LEU A 12 3.37 -1.98 -5.31
CA LEU A 12 2.20 -2.22 -4.48
C LEU A 12 1.98 -1.02 -3.55
N THR A 13 0.75 -0.52 -3.50
CA THR A 13 0.31 0.49 -2.54
C THR A 13 -0.76 -0.09 -1.63
N ILE A 14 -0.55 0.01 -0.33
CA ILE A 14 -1.62 -0.17 0.68
C ILE A 14 -2.08 1.22 1.10
N ARG A 15 -3.23 1.65 0.59
CA ARG A 15 -3.79 2.99 0.80
C ARG A 15 -4.87 2.97 1.87
N PHE A 16 -4.66 3.76 2.93
CA PHE A 16 -5.62 3.88 4.04
C PHE A 16 -6.62 5.02 3.82
N VAL A 17 -6.21 6.04 3.07
CA VAL A 17 -6.95 7.30 2.89
C VAL A 17 -7.28 7.49 1.40
N LYS A 18 -8.56 7.69 1.07
CA LYS A 18 -9.03 7.77 -0.34
C LYS A 18 -8.75 9.14 -0.97
N GLU A 19 -8.87 10.20 -0.19
CA GLU A 19 -8.62 11.57 -0.65
C GLU A 19 -7.15 11.78 -1.05
N ARG A 20 -6.91 12.74 -1.95
CA ARG A 20 -5.54 13.21 -2.22
C ARG A 20 -5.08 14.04 -1.04
N VAL A 21 -3.93 13.68 -0.49
CA VAL A 21 -3.30 14.31 0.67
C VAL A 21 -1.86 14.64 0.30
N GLU A 22 -1.42 15.85 0.61
CA GLU A 22 0.00 16.20 0.55
C GLU A 22 0.72 15.48 1.70
N CYS A 23 1.78 14.75 1.38
CA CYS A 23 2.45 13.86 2.33
C CYS A 23 3.95 14.15 2.40
N GLU A 24 4.52 13.93 3.57
CA GLU A 24 5.94 13.68 3.73
C GLU A 24 6.20 12.18 3.58
N VAL A 25 7.26 11.80 2.87
CA VAL A 25 7.60 10.40 2.62
C VAL A 25 8.71 9.97 3.56
N ILE A 26 8.44 8.96 4.40
CA ILE A 26 9.45 8.28 5.20
C ILE A 26 9.89 7.02 4.46
N ARG A 27 11.09 7.06 3.88
CA ARG A 27 11.70 5.89 3.25
C ARG A 27 12.31 4.98 4.32
N LEU A 28 11.76 3.78 4.49
CA LEU A 28 12.24 2.81 5.48
C LEU A 28 13.46 2.04 4.96
N ASN A 29 13.42 1.66 3.68
CA ASN A 29 14.52 1.03 2.97
C ASN A 29 14.38 1.30 1.46
N ASP A 30 15.13 0.59 0.63
CA ASP A 30 15.11 0.86 -0.80
C ASP A 30 13.79 0.53 -1.50
N GLN A 31 13.03 -0.41 -0.95
CA GLN A 31 11.80 -0.94 -1.51
C GLN A 31 10.55 -0.44 -0.78
N VAL A 32 10.65 0.04 0.46
CA VAL A 32 9.47 0.37 1.29
C VAL A 32 9.52 1.81 1.77
N ALA A 33 8.42 2.53 1.53
CA ALA A 33 8.18 3.88 2.02
C ALA A 33 6.80 4.01 2.67
N VAL A 34 6.65 4.99 3.56
CA VAL A 34 5.40 5.33 4.23
C VAL A 34 5.09 6.79 3.99
N ASP A 35 3.89 7.06 3.50
CA ASP A 35 3.38 8.41 3.28
C ASP A 35 2.68 8.90 4.55
N ILE A 36 3.19 9.99 5.12
CA ILE A 36 2.66 10.64 6.32
C ILE A 36 1.99 11.95 5.91
N GLY A 37 0.67 12.01 6.09
CA GLY A 37 -0.13 13.21 5.90
C GLY A 37 -0.22 14.07 7.16
N PRO A 38 -1.01 15.16 7.12
CA PRO A 38 -1.20 16.06 8.25
C PRO A 38 -1.68 15.35 9.52
N GLY A 39 -1.16 15.79 10.67
CA GLY A 39 -1.48 15.18 11.96
C GLY A 39 -0.92 13.77 12.13
N GLU A 40 0.22 13.48 11.48
CA GLU A 40 0.95 12.20 11.57
C GLU A 40 0.13 11.00 11.07
N ARG A 41 -0.89 11.26 10.23
CA ARG A 41 -1.77 10.23 9.68
C ARG A 41 -1.03 9.45 8.61
N ILE A 42 -0.93 8.13 8.76
CA ILE A 42 -0.44 7.25 7.69
C ILE A 42 -1.47 7.25 6.55
N VAL A 43 -1.06 7.72 5.38
CA VAL A 43 -1.89 7.82 4.17
C VAL A 43 -1.75 6.54 3.34
N ALA A 44 -0.52 6.10 3.12
CA ALA A 44 -0.21 4.91 2.33
C ALA A 44 1.11 4.26 2.77
N ILE A 45 1.25 2.98 2.44
CA ILE A 45 2.52 2.26 2.40
C ILE A 45 2.79 1.91 0.94
N GLU A 46 3.96 2.27 0.46
CA GLU A 46 4.41 2.02 -0.91
C GLU A 46 5.53 0.97 -0.89
N VAL A 47 5.41 -0.02 -1.76
CA VAL A 47 6.35 -1.13 -1.90
C VAL A 47 6.76 -1.24 -3.37
N LEU A 48 8.03 -0.97 -3.66
CA LEU A 48 8.68 -1.22 -4.95
C LEU A 48 9.16 -2.66 -5.04
N ASP A 49 9.33 -3.15 -6.27
CA ASP A 49 9.66 -4.55 -6.58
C ASP A 49 8.77 -5.53 -5.79
N ALA A 50 7.47 -5.23 -5.73
CA ALA A 50 6.52 -5.90 -4.85
C ALA A 50 6.46 -7.41 -5.12
N SER A 51 6.74 -7.84 -6.34
CA SER A 51 6.81 -9.26 -6.68
C SER A 51 7.94 -10.05 -6.02
N GLU A 52 9.00 -9.38 -5.55
CA GLU A 52 10.07 -10.01 -4.77
C GLU A 52 9.67 -10.22 -3.30
N LEU A 53 8.75 -9.39 -2.81
CA LEU A 53 8.36 -9.33 -1.39
C LEU A 53 7.01 -9.99 -1.11
N VAL A 54 6.12 -10.03 -2.10
CA VAL A 54 4.73 -10.53 -1.96
C VAL A 54 4.49 -11.68 -2.93
N PRO A 55 4.62 -12.94 -2.46
CA PRO A 55 4.37 -14.12 -3.30
C PRO A 55 2.95 -14.13 -3.86
N GLY A 56 2.83 -14.36 -5.17
CA GLY A 56 1.53 -14.45 -5.86
C GLY A 56 0.96 -13.12 -6.36
N ILE A 57 1.64 -11.98 -6.09
CA ILE A 57 1.11 -10.66 -6.45
C ILE A 57 1.04 -10.43 -7.96
N LYS A 58 1.98 -11.03 -8.72
CA LYS A 58 1.98 -11.00 -10.20
C LYS A 58 0.76 -11.71 -10.79
N GLU A 59 0.21 -12.70 -10.08
CA GLU A 59 -1.04 -13.39 -10.41
C GLU A 59 -2.28 -12.70 -9.82
N GLY A 60 -2.12 -11.50 -9.23
CA GLY A 60 -3.21 -10.75 -8.60
C GLY A 60 -3.70 -11.38 -7.29
N LYS A 61 -2.86 -12.17 -6.60
CA LYS A 61 -3.23 -12.84 -5.35
C LYS A 61 -2.57 -12.16 -4.16
N VAL A 62 -3.35 -12.00 -3.09
CA VAL A 62 -2.87 -11.51 -1.79
C VAL A 62 -3.55 -12.30 -0.67
N SER A 63 -2.83 -12.58 0.41
CA SER A 63 -3.39 -13.21 1.60
C SER A 63 -3.56 -12.19 2.71
N LEU A 64 -4.77 -12.06 3.22
CA LEU A 64 -5.11 -11.26 4.39
C LEU A 64 -5.73 -12.18 5.44
N LYS A 65 -5.34 -12.02 6.71
CA LYS A 65 -5.79 -12.88 7.82
C LYS A 65 -6.47 -12.03 8.88
N ASN A 66 -7.47 -12.63 9.56
CA ASN A 66 -8.21 -12.00 10.66
C ASN A 66 -8.93 -10.70 10.28
N LEU A 67 -9.37 -10.55 9.03
CA LEU A 67 -10.18 -9.42 8.57
C LEU A 67 -11.62 -9.86 8.35
N ALA A 68 -12.56 -8.99 8.72
CA ALA A 68 -13.95 -9.08 8.30
C ALA A 68 -14.19 -8.07 7.17
N LEU A 69 -15.06 -8.40 6.22
CA LEU A 69 -15.49 -7.44 5.20
C LEU A 69 -16.34 -6.36 5.91
N ALA A 70 -15.86 -5.12 5.88
CA ALA A 70 -16.66 -3.97 6.30
C ALA A 70 -17.64 -3.62 5.18
N ALA A 71 -18.87 -3.24 5.53
CA ALA A 71 -19.81 -2.65 4.58
C ALA A 71 -19.23 -1.33 4.05
N GLU A 72 -19.44 -1.05 2.76
CA GLU A 72 -19.07 0.26 2.20
C GLU A 72 -19.83 1.37 2.95
N SER A 73 -19.09 2.34 3.47
CA SER A 73 -19.62 3.51 4.19
C SER A 73 -19.69 4.72 3.28
#